data_AF-A0A1Q7PYC0-F1
#
_entry.id   AF-A0A1Q7PYC0-F1
#
_cell.length_a   1.000
_cell.length_b   1.000
_cell.length_c   1.000
_cell.angle_alpha   90.00
_cell.angle_beta   90.00
_cell.angle_gamma   90.00
#
_symmetry.space_group_name_H-M   'P 1'
#
loop_
_entity.id
_entity.type
_entity.pdbx_description
1 polymer ?
#
loop_
_entity_poly.entity_id
_entity_poly.type
_entity_poly.pdbx_seq_one_letter_code
_entity_poly.pdbx_strand_id
1 'polypeptide(L)'
;MFLLGHSCWSYMFSKATGRNVNVNLPAYLALLSGILPDFDIYFQPYLIHHTYTHSLIVIVPVVLVLTYFFGRPGFAFSVGILSHLLGDFIVGTIPLLYPLSPSSDVGLNLGIPSLADTVLEIGAFSLVLVYAYRNGDYKLVLKTSRDSLLLAIPLFALVTLTLLFAGDRSIPLAEFAFSRRAFTVITLGHILLSGILALGVLQGFRWYLENRRVKQTTGSIDSSDQPPT
;
A
#
# COMPACT_ATOMS: atom_id res chain seq x y z
N MET A 1 -4.67 10.66 -6.84
CA MET A 1 -5.58 9.51 -7.01
C MET A 1 -5.98 9.07 -5.60
N PHE A 2 -6.89 8.12 -5.39
CA PHE A 2 -7.15 7.58 -4.05
C PHE A 2 -6.16 6.46 -3.69
N LEU A 3 -6.06 6.18 -2.39
CA LEU A 3 -5.18 5.16 -1.83
C LEU A 3 -5.38 3.76 -2.42
N LEU A 4 -6.60 3.44 -2.89
CA LEU A 4 -6.90 2.18 -3.57
C LEU A 4 -6.04 2.05 -4.84
N GLY A 5 -6.13 3.02 -5.74
CA GLY A 5 -5.40 3.07 -6.99
C GLY A 5 -3.90 3.14 -6.76
N HIS A 6 -3.46 3.95 -5.81
CA HIS A 6 -2.02 4.07 -5.49
C HIS A 6 -1.42 2.74 -5.07
N SER A 7 -2.07 2.04 -4.14
CA SER A 7 -1.62 0.72 -3.68
C SER A 7 -1.69 -0.33 -4.79
N CYS A 8 -2.75 -0.31 -5.61
CA CYS A 8 -2.94 -1.30 -6.66
C CYS A 8 -1.96 -1.13 -7.83
N TRP A 9 -1.77 0.10 -8.31
CA TRP A 9 -0.78 0.38 -9.35
C TRP A 9 0.62 0.08 -8.86
N SER A 10 0.98 0.44 -7.62
CA SER A 10 2.30 0.11 -7.10
C SER A 10 2.52 -1.39 -7.01
N TYR A 11 1.51 -2.17 -6.63
CA TYR A 11 1.61 -3.63 -6.68
C TYR A 11 1.93 -4.12 -8.09
N MET A 12 1.18 -3.64 -9.09
CA MET A 12 1.37 -4.03 -10.49
C MET A 12 2.78 -3.69 -10.98
N PHE A 13 3.20 -2.43 -10.82
CA PHE A 13 4.49 -1.94 -11.29
C PHE A 13 5.65 -2.58 -10.54
N SER A 14 5.58 -2.70 -9.21
CA SER A 14 6.63 -3.33 -8.42
C SER A 14 6.78 -4.82 -8.71
N LYS A 15 5.69 -5.58 -8.81
CA LYS A 15 5.76 -7.02 -9.09
C LYS A 15 6.18 -7.31 -10.53
N ALA A 16 5.71 -6.52 -11.51
CA ALA A 16 6.15 -6.62 -12.90
C ALA A 16 7.64 -6.29 -13.04
N THR A 17 8.10 -5.19 -12.43
CA THR A 17 9.51 -4.80 -12.43
C THR A 17 10.37 -5.85 -11.74
N GLY A 18 9.94 -6.33 -10.57
CA GLY A 18 10.64 -7.38 -9.83
C GLY A 18 10.87 -8.62 -10.69
N ARG A 19 9.82 -9.08 -11.37
CA ARG A 19 9.92 -10.22 -12.30
C ARG A 19 10.93 -9.96 -13.42
N ASN A 20 10.94 -8.77 -14.02
CA ASN A 20 11.88 -8.39 -15.08
C ASN A 20 13.34 -8.36 -14.60
N VAL A 21 13.58 -8.00 -13.34
CA VAL A 21 14.93 -7.98 -12.74
C VAL A 21 15.23 -9.25 -11.91
N ASN A 22 14.42 -10.31 -12.06
CA ASN A 22 14.58 -11.60 -11.38
C ASN A 22 14.56 -11.53 -9.85
N VAL A 23 13.64 -10.76 -9.27
CA VAL A 23 13.38 -10.71 -7.82
C VAL A 23 11.88 -10.80 -7.55
N ASN A 24 11.50 -11.55 -6.51
CA ASN A 24 10.11 -11.62 -6.08
C ASN A 24 9.89 -10.65 -4.92
N LEU A 25 9.38 -9.45 -5.20
CA LEU A 25 8.99 -8.52 -4.16
C LEU A 25 7.75 -9.05 -3.42
N PRO A 26 7.76 -9.14 -2.07
CA PRO A 26 6.61 -9.52 -1.29
C PRO A 26 5.40 -8.62 -1.56
N ALA A 27 4.19 -9.19 -1.56
CA ALA A 27 2.96 -8.47 -1.85
C ALA A 27 2.75 -7.26 -0.93
N TYR A 28 3.07 -7.40 0.36
CA TYR A 28 2.91 -6.30 1.33
C TYR A 28 3.80 -5.09 1.00
N LEU A 29 5.04 -5.31 0.54
CA LEU A 29 5.93 -4.22 0.10
C LEU A 29 5.47 -3.61 -1.21
N ALA A 30 5.00 -4.44 -2.15
CA ALA A 30 4.53 -3.97 -3.44
C ALA A 30 3.25 -3.10 -3.29
N LEU A 31 2.35 -3.44 -2.38
CA LEU A 31 1.16 -2.63 -2.05
C LEU A 31 1.51 -1.37 -1.25
N LEU A 32 2.52 -1.44 -0.38
CA LEU A 32 2.91 -0.33 0.48
C LEU A 32 3.69 0.76 -0.27
N SER A 33 4.48 0.40 -1.29
CA SER A 33 5.35 1.35 -1.99
C SER A 33 4.60 2.54 -2.59
N GLY A 34 3.39 2.31 -3.12
CA GLY A 34 2.54 3.37 -3.65
C GLY A 34 1.85 4.22 -2.59
N ILE A 35 1.82 3.79 -1.34
CA ILE A 35 1.22 4.54 -0.23
C ILE A 35 2.25 5.47 0.43
N LEU A 36 3.54 5.19 0.28
CA LEU A 36 4.61 5.90 0.99
C LEU A 36 4.64 7.42 0.76
N PRO A 37 4.38 7.96 -0.44
CA PRO A 37 4.34 9.41 -0.62
C PRO A 37 3.27 10.11 0.26
N ASP A 38 2.12 9.47 0.47
CA ASP A 38 1.02 9.96 1.32
C ASP A 38 1.29 9.82 2.81
N PHE A 39 2.44 9.25 3.20
CA PHE A 39 2.80 9.15 4.60
C PHE A 39 3.04 10.53 5.24
N ASP A 40 3.18 11.59 4.44
CA ASP A 40 3.21 12.98 4.90
C ASP A 40 1.92 13.42 5.62
N ILE A 41 0.78 12.78 5.35
CA ILE A 41 -0.51 13.05 6.01
C ILE A 41 -0.43 12.85 7.53
N TYR A 42 0.34 11.87 8.01
CA TYR A 42 0.53 11.67 9.47
C TYR A 42 1.19 12.86 10.18
N PHE A 43 1.85 13.73 9.43
CA PHE A 43 2.62 14.83 9.97
C PHE A 43 1.91 16.17 9.80
N GLN A 44 0.62 16.19 9.43
CA GLN A 44 -0.15 17.43 9.44
C GLN A 44 -0.29 17.99 10.87
N PRO A 45 -0.26 19.33 11.04
CA PRO A 45 -0.13 20.36 10.01
C PRO A 45 1.32 20.73 9.64
N TYR A 46 2.33 20.02 10.17
CA TYR A 46 3.74 20.37 10.01
C TYR A 46 4.30 20.09 8.61
N LEU A 47 3.80 19.04 7.94
CA LEU A 47 4.07 18.76 6.53
C LEU A 47 2.77 18.87 5.74
N ILE A 48 2.71 19.84 4.84
CA ILE A 48 1.56 20.02 3.96
C ILE A 48 1.56 18.88 2.94
N HIS A 49 0.45 18.17 2.85
CA HIS A 49 0.27 17.10 1.87
C HIS A 49 0.36 17.63 0.43
N HIS A 50 0.90 16.83 -0.50
CA HIS A 50 1.32 17.28 -1.85
C HIS A 50 2.40 18.39 -1.81
N THR A 51 3.47 18.19 -1.03
CA THR A 51 4.67 19.05 -1.10
C THR A 51 5.95 18.24 -1.25
N TYR A 52 6.73 18.05 -0.18
CA TYR A 52 8.04 17.41 -0.21
C TYR A 52 7.98 15.95 -0.70
N THR A 53 7.06 15.13 -0.19
CA THR A 53 6.98 13.70 -0.55
C THR A 53 6.41 13.47 -1.95
N HIS A 54 5.90 14.51 -2.60
CA HIS A 54 5.37 14.44 -3.97
C HIS A 54 6.26 15.16 -4.99
N SER A 55 7.39 15.71 -4.53
CA SER A 55 8.37 16.42 -5.36
C SER A 55 9.38 15.46 -5.97
N LEU A 56 9.70 15.64 -7.25
CA LEU A 56 10.76 14.85 -7.90
C LEU A 56 12.13 15.16 -7.32
N ILE A 57 12.38 16.39 -6.87
CA ILE A 57 13.65 16.77 -6.23
C ILE A 57 13.91 15.93 -4.98
N VAL A 58 12.86 15.53 -4.27
CA VAL A 58 12.95 14.72 -3.05
C VAL A 58 12.87 13.23 -3.38
N ILE A 59 11.88 12.83 -4.18
CA ILE A 59 11.62 11.41 -4.46
C ILE A 59 12.72 10.77 -5.30
N VAL A 60 13.33 11.48 -6.26
CA VAL A 60 14.41 10.90 -7.08
C VAL A 60 15.61 10.49 -6.22
N PRO A 61 16.18 11.35 -5.36
CA PRO A 61 17.22 10.93 -4.42
C PRO A 61 16.81 9.76 -3.53
N VAL A 62 15.58 9.76 -2.99
CA VAL A 62 15.08 8.65 -2.17
C VAL A 62 15.07 7.33 -2.95
N VAL A 63 14.52 7.33 -4.16
CA VAL A 63 14.49 6.15 -5.05
C VAL A 63 15.90 5.70 -5.43
N LEU A 64 16.83 6.62 -5.69
CA LEU A 64 18.22 6.29 -5.98
C LEU A 64 18.91 5.64 -4.78
N VAL A 65 18.71 6.19 -3.57
CA VAL A 65 19.23 5.63 -2.32
C VAL A 65 18.66 4.23 -2.08
N LEU A 66 17.35 4.05 -2.20
CA LEU A 66 16.70 2.74 -2.03
C LEU A 66 17.21 1.72 -3.05
N THR A 67 17.35 2.14 -4.31
CA THR A 67 17.88 1.28 -5.39
C THR A 67 19.34 0.92 -5.16
N TYR A 68 20.16 1.86 -4.68
CA TYR A 68 21.57 1.63 -4.40
C TYR A 68 21.78 0.64 -3.24
N PHE A 69 21.12 0.87 -2.09
CA PHE A 69 21.31 0.05 -0.90
C PHE A 69 20.63 -1.32 -0.99
N PHE A 70 19.44 -1.40 -1.60
CA PHE A 70 18.67 -2.63 -1.68
C PHE A 70 18.74 -3.31 -3.05
N GLY A 71 19.56 -2.81 -3.99
CA GLY A 71 19.78 -3.41 -5.31
C GLY A 71 18.49 -3.63 -6.10
N ARG A 72 18.35 -4.83 -6.67
CA ARG A 72 17.20 -5.21 -7.52
C ARG A 72 15.84 -5.15 -6.78
N PRO A 73 15.70 -5.65 -5.53
CA PRO A 73 14.49 -5.43 -4.75
C PRO A 73 14.20 -3.94 -4.51
N GLY A 74 15.23 -3.14 -4.20
CA GLY A 74 15.12 -1.70 -4.04
C GLY A 74 14.60 -0.98 -5.27
N PHE A 75 15.09 -1.37 -6.45
CA PHE A 75 14.61 -0.87 -7.74
C PHE A 75 13.12 -1.20 -7.95
N ALA A 76 12.73 -2.47 -7.77
CA ALA A 76 11.33 -2.88 -7.95
C ALA A 76 10.38 -2.16 -6.97
N PHE A 77 10.79 -1.98 -5.72
CA PHE A 77 10.04 -1.20 -4.73
C PHE A 77 9.94 0.28 -5.14
N SER A 78 11.04 0.87 -5.59
CA SER A 78 11.11 2.27 -6.01
C SER A 78 10.23 2.59 -7.22
N VAL A 79 10.11 1.67 -8.18
CA VAL A 79 9.17 1.85 -9.30
C VAL A 79 7.72 1.93 -8.80
N GLY A 80 7.39 1.24 -7.70
CA GLY A 80 6.10 1.39 -7.04
C GLY A 80 5.89 2.79 -6.44
N ILE A 81 6.91 3.36 -5.80
CA ILE A 81 6.87 4.76 -5.32
C ILE A 81 6.66 5.72 -6.50
N LEU A 82 7.39 5.55 -7.60
CA LEU A 82 7.24 6.41 -8.78
C LEU A 82 5.85 6.27 -9.44
N SER A 83 5.24 5.10 -9.37
CA SER A 83 3.88 4.89 -9.89
C SER A 83 2.83 5.73 -9.16
N HIS A 84 3.07 6.07 -7.89
CA HIS A 84 2.21 6.98 -7.14
C HIS A 84 2.21 8.37 -7.78
N LEU A 85 3.39 8.96 -8.02
CA LEU A 85 3.51 10.28 -8.65
C LEU A 85 2.93 10.29 -10.06
N LEU A 86 3.08 9.20 -10.81
CA LEU A 86 2.46 9.06 -12.13
C LEU A 86 0.94 9.09 -12.03
N GLY A 87 0.36 8.37 -11.06
CA GLY A 87 -1.07 8.37 -10.80
C GLY A 87 -1.58 9.78 -10.53
N ASP A 88 -0.93 10.51 -9.62
CA ASP A 88 -1.29 11.89 -9.31
C ASP A 88 -1.12 12.84 -10.48
N PHE A 89 -0.05 12.70 -11.25
CA PHE A 89 0.15 13.48 -12.46
C PHE A 89 -1.00 13.28 -13.45
N ILE A 90 -1.55 12.07 -13.57
CA ILE A 90 -2.62 11.78 -14.51
C ILE A 90 -3.96 12.38 -14.05
N VAL A 91 -4.37 12.16 -12.80
CA VAL A 91 -5.71 12.58 -12.35
C VAL A 91 -5.74 13.97 -11.74
N GLY A 92 -4.61 14.49 -11.28
CA GLY A 92 -4.46 15.78 -10.63
C GLY A 92 -3.18 16.47 -11.07
N THR A 93 -2.42 16.97 -10.11
CA THR A 93 -1.14 17.67 -10.31
C THR A 93 -0.12 17.24 -9.26
N ILE A 94 1.17 17.35 -9.60
CA ILE A 94 2.28 17.12 -8.67
C ILE A 94 3.25 18.31 -8.68
N PRO A 95 3.83 18.67 -7.51
CA PRO A 95 4.74 19.79 -7.38
C PRO A 95 6.18 19.38 -7.74
N LEU A 96 6.49 19.27 -9.04
CA LEU A 96 7.74 18.65 -9.53
C LEU A 96 9.02 19.18 -8.87
N LEU A 97 9.08 20.50 -8.64
CA LEU A 97 10.28 21.22 -8.20
C LEU A 97 10.18 21.78 -6.79
N TYR A 98 9.21 21.33 -5.97
CA TYR A 98 9.11 21.83 -4.60
C TYR A 98 10.32 21.39 -3.76
N PRO A 99 10.89 22.26 -2.89
CA PRO A 99 10.48 23.62 -2.55
C PRO A 99 11.12 24.72 -3.42
N LEU A 100 11.91 24.39 -4.44
CA LEU A 100 12.60 25.39 -5.28
C LEU A 100 11.62 26.23 -6.12
N SER A 101 10.50 25.63 -6.55
CA SER A 101 9.42 26.33 -7.23
C SER A 101 8.05 25.89 -6.67
N PRO A 102 7.61 26.47 -5.54
CA PRO A 102 6.43 26.00 -4.81
C PRO A 102 5.09 26.15 -5.53
N SER A 103 5.01 26.96 -6.58
CA SER A 103 3.79 27.23 -7.34
C SER A 103 3.76 26.57 -8.72
N SER A 104 4.70 25.66 -8.99
CA SER A 104 4.88 25.01 -10.30
C SER A 104 4.36 23.58 -10.28
N ASP A 105 3.05 23.45 -10.11
CA ASP A 105 2.35 22.17 -10.16
C ASP A 105 2.09 21.77 -11.62
N VAL A 106 2.34 20.50 -11.94
CA VAL A 106 2.17 19.96 -13.30
C VAL A 106 1.37 18.67 -13.25
N GLY A 107 0.44 18.51 -14.19
CA GLY A 107 -0.34 17.29 -14.37
C GLY A 107 -1.34 17.41 -15.50
N LEU A 108 -1.89 16.28 -15.93
CA LEU A 108 -2.97 16.22 -16.91
C LEU A 108 -4.30 16.69 -16.32
N ASN A 109 -4.43 16.66 -14.99
CA ASN A 109 -5.58 17.14 -14.24
C ASN A 109 -6.92 16.64 -14.80
N LEU A 110 -7.02 15.33 -15.04
CA LEU A 110 -8.26 14.72 -15.54
C LEU A 110 -9.41 14.76 -14.51
N GLY A 111 -9.12 15.14 -13.26
CA GLY A 111 -10.06 15.43 -12.19
C GLY A 111 -10.27 14.28 -11.21
N ILE A 112 -10.57 14.62 -9.95
CA ILE A 112 -10.82 13.69 -8.84
C ILE A 112 -12.14 14.09 -8.13
N PRO A 113 -13.19 13.25 -8.12
CA PRO A 113 -13.35 12.03 -8.91
C PRO A 113 -13.77 12.39 -10.34
N SER A 114 -13.21 11.70 -11.32
CA SER A 114 -13.62 11.74 -12.72
C SER A 114 -13.87 10.33 -13.24
N LEU A 115 -14.36 10.22 -14.48
CA LEU A 115 -14.44 8.92 -15.15
C LEU A 115 -13.04 8.30 -15.30
N ALA A 116 -12.03 9.12 -15.63
CA ALA A 116 -10.65 8.65 -15.77
C ALA A 116 -10.12 8.11 -14.44
N ASP A 117 -10.29 8.86 -13.35
CA ASP A 117 -9.92 8.44 -12.00
C ASP A 117 -10.63 7.15 -11.60
N THR A 118 -11.96 7.07 -11.78
CA THR A 118 -12.73 5.85 -11.47
C THR A 118 -12.24 4.63 -12.24
N VAL A 119 -11.92 4.79 -13.54
CA VAL A 119 -11.39 3.71 -14.38
C VAL A 119 -9.99 3.31 -13.94
N LEU A 120 -9.12 4.25 -13.58
CA LEU A 120 -7.77 3.97 -13.10
C LEU A 120 -7.79 3.23 -11.76
N GLU A 121 -8.65 3.66 -10.84
CA GLU A 121 -8.85 3.05 -9.52
C GLU A 121 -9.32 1.59 -9.61
N ILE A 122 -10.48 1.38 -10.24
CA ILE A 122 -11.13 0.07 -10.32
C ILE A 122 -10.42 -0.85 -11.32
N GLY A 123 -9.87 -0.26 -12.38
CA GLY A 123 -9.03 -0.98 -13.33
C GLY A 123 -7.79 -1.54 -12.66
N ALA A 124 -7.08 -0.73 -11.87
CA ALA A 124 -5.93 -1.20 -11.09
C ALA A 124 -6.31 -2.31 -10.14
N PHE A 125 -7.38 -2.12 -9.35
CA PHE A 125 -7.84 -3.14 -8.41
C PHE A 125 -8.17 -4.46 -9.11
N SER A 126 -8.90 -4.42 -10.23
CA SER A 126 -9.25 -5.60 -11.02
C SER A 126 -8.00 -6.30 -11.58
N LEU A 127 -7.03 -5.52 -12.08
CA LEU A 127 -5.76 -6.05 -12.57
C LEU A 127 -4.95 -6.72 -11.45
N VAL A 128 -4.93 -6.14 -10.25
CA VAL A 128 -4.27 -6.72 -9.07
C VAL A 128 -4.87 -8.07 -8.73
N LEU A 129 -6.20 -8.22 -8.72
CA LEU A 129 -6.84 -9.52 -8.43
C LEU A 129 -6.38 -10.61 -9.40
N VAL A 130 -6.35 -10.29 -10.70
CA VAL A 130 -5.88 -11.22 -11.74
C VAL A 130 -4.38 -11.51 -11.59
N TYR A 131 -3.57 -10.49 -11.35
CA TYR A 131 -2.12 -10.62 -11.28
C TYR A 131 -1.67 -11.34 -10.00
N ALA A 132 -2.32 -11.06 -8.86
CA ALA A 132 -2.09 -11.75 -7.59
C ALA A 132 -2.49 -13.23 -7.67
N TYR A 133 -3.56 -13.55 -8.39
CA TYR A 133 -3.91 -14.94 -8.68
C TYR A 133 -2.78 -15.64 -9.48
N ARG A 134 -2.31 -15.02 -10.57
CA ARG A 134 -1.23 -15.56 -11.42
C ARG A 134 0.10 -15.68 -10.68
N ASN A 135 0.41 -14.77 -9.76
CA ASN A 135 1.63 -14.80 -8.96
C ASN A 135 1.54 -15.74 -7.74
N GLY A 136 0.37 -16.30 -7.45
CA GLY A 136 0.16 -17.16 -6.28
C GLY A 136 0.03 -16.41 -4.96
N ASP A 137 -0.04 -15.08 -4.97
CA ASP A 137 -0.15 -14.24 -3.78
C ASP A 137 -1.51 -14.42 -3.07
N TYR A 138 -2.53 -14.94 -3.77
CA TYR A 138 -3.81 -15.33 -3.17
C TYR A 138 -3.66 -16.33 -2.00
N LYS A 139 -2.56 -17.09 -1.97
CA LYS A 139 -2.24 -18.03 -0.88
C LYS A 139 -2.05 -17.30 0.46
N LEU A 140 -1.67 -16.03 0.46
CA LEU A 140 -1.54 -15.20 1.67
C LEU A 140 -2.90 -14.98 2.36
N VAL A 141 -4.00 -15.17 1.65
CA VAL A 141 -5.36 -14.95 2.18
C VAL A 141 -6.08 -16.28 2.42
N LEU A 142 -5.73 -17.32 1.64
CA LEU A 142 -6.35 -18.64 1.75
C LEU A 142 -5.61 -19.63 2.66
N LYS A 143 -4.31 -19.43 2.91
CA LYS A 143 -3.49 -20.36 3.70
C LYS A 143 -2.87 -19.65 4.89
N THR A 144 -2.80 -20.37 6.01
CA THR A 144 -2.07 -19.97 7.21
C THR A 144 -0.58 -19.82 6.90
N SER A 145 -0.03 -18.61 7.05
CA SER A 145 1.40 -18.36 6.85
C SER A 145 1.91 -17.14 7.62
N ARG A 146 3.20 -17.14 7.97
CA ARG A 146 3.85 -16.01 8.64
C ARG A 146 3.79 -14.72 7.84
N ASP A 147 4.01 -14.79 6.54
CA ASP A 147 4.08 -13.61 5.65
C ASP A 147 2.73 -12.88 5.58
N SER A 148 1.63 -13.59 5.84
CA SER A 148 0.29 -13.00 5.87
C SER A 148 0.12 -12.00 7.01
N LEU A 149 0.91 -12.10 8.10
CA LEU A 149 0.94 -11.07 9.15
C LEU A 149 1.44 -9.73 8.62
N LEU A 150 2.36 -9.72 7.64
CA LEU A 150 2.96 -8.49 7.12
C LEU A 150 1.98 -7.69 6.25
N LEU A 151 0.87 -8.30 5.81
CA LEU A 151 -0.25 -7.59 5.19
C LEU A 151 -0.93 -6.59 6.15
N ALA A 152 -0.66 -6.69 7.46
CA ALA A 152 -1.12 -5.71 8.43
C ALA A 152 -0.54 -4.31 8.17
N ILE A 153 0.66 -4.23 7.58
CA ILE A 153 1.33 -2.96 7.29
C ILE A 153 0.56 -2.15 6.23
N PRO A 154 0.34 -2.64 5.00
CA PRO A 154 -0.46 -1.91 4.02
C PRO A 154 -1.92 -1.76 4.45
N LEU A 155 -2.51 -2.73 5.17
CA LEU A 155 -3.87 -2.57 5.71
C LEU A 155 -3.96 -1.38 6.68
N PHE A 156 -3.04 -1.32 7.64
CA PHE A 156 -2.98 -0.24 8.61
C PHE A 156 -2.80 1.11 7.92
N ALA A 157 -1.85 1.21 6.97
CA ALA A 157 -1.62 2.43 6.22
C ALA A 157 -2.87 2.87 5.43
N LEU A 158 -3.49 1.96 4.66
CA LEU A 158 -4.72 2.25 3.90
C LEU A 158 -5.84 2.79 4.80
N VAL A 159 -6.11 2.11 5.91
CA VAL A 159 -7.22 2.47 6.79
C VAL A 159 -6.93 3.79 7.50
N THR A 160 -5.75 3.92 8.12
CA THR A 160 -5.47 5.09 8.96
C THR A 160 -5.21 6.36 8.16
N LEU A 161 -4.57 6.29 6.99
CA LEU A 161 -4.44 7.45 6.10
C LEU A 161 -5.81 7.93 5.59
N THR A 162 -6.71 7.00 5.25
CA THR A 162 -8.10 7.36 4.86
C THR A 162 -8.82 8.09 6.00
N LEU A 163 -8.68 7.60 7.23
CA LEU A 163 -9.30 8.21 8.41
C LEU A 163 -8.70 9.57 8.75
N LEU A 164 -7.36 9.70 8.72
CA LEU A 164 -6.66 10.96 8.98
C LEU A 164 -7.02 12.01 7.95
N PHE A 165 -6.94 11.67 6.66
CA PHE A 165 -7.30 12.59 5.58
C PHE A 165 -8.71 13.15 5.74
N ALA A 166 -9.67 12.28 6.08
CA ALA A 166 -11.03 12.72 6.32
C ALA A 166 -11.18 13.56 7.60
N GLY A 167 -10.52 13.16 8.69
CA GLY A 167 -10.53 13.88 9.96
C GLY A 167 -9.96 15.30 9.82
N ASP A 168 -8.77 15.42 9.25
CA ASP A 168 -8.07 16.69 9.05
C ASP A 168 -8.86 17.67 8.17
N ARG A 169 -9.66 17.14 7.25
CA ARG A 169 -10.52 17.93 6.34
C ARG A 169 -11.96 18.06 6.83
N SER A 170 -12.29 17.53 8.01
CA SER A 170 -13.67 17.51 8.56
C SER A 170 -14.70 16.92 7.58
N ILE A 171 -14.30 15.90 6.82
CA ILE A 171 -15.14 15.24 5.83
C ILE A 171 -15.97 14.15 6.51
N PRO A 172 -17.32 14.19 6.45
CA PRO A 172 -18.15 13.08 6.88
C PRO A 172 -17.97 11.89 5.93
N LEU A 173 -17.06 10.96 6.26
CA LEU A 173 -16.63 9.84 5.40
C LEU A 173 -17.77 9.09 4.71
N ALA A 174 -18.80 8.70 5.47
CA ALA A 174 -19.92 7.94 4.92
C ALA A 174 -20.72 8.76 3.91
N GLU A 175 -21.02 10.02 4.23
CA GLU A 175 -21.75 10.90 3.32
C GLU A 175 -20.93 11.16 2.05
N PHE A 176 -19.63 11.44 2.19
CA PHE A 176 -18.74 11.67 1.06
C PHE A 176 -18.62 10.44 0.16
N ALA A 177 -18.36 9.27 0.75
CA ALA A 177 -18.22 7.99 0.04
C ALA A 177 -19.45 7.61 -0.78
N PHE A 178 -20.64 7.91 -0.28
CA PHE A 178 -21.91 7.55 -0.94
C PHE A 178 -22.59 8.71 -1.66
N SER A 179 -21.93 9.88 -1.75
CA SER A 179 -22.49 11.08 -2.39
C SER A 179 -22.63 10.97 -3.91
N ARG A 180 -21.74 10.21 -4.58
CA ARG A 180 -21.70 10.06 -6.04
C ARG A 180 -21.34 8.64 -6.42
N ARG A 181 -21.88 8.17 -7.57
CA ARG A 181 -21.60 6.82 -8.10
C ARG A 181 -20.10 6.52 -8.22
N ALA A 182 -19.30 7.49 -8.69
CA ALA A 182 -17.85 7.34 -8.80
C ALA A 182 -17.20 7.05 -7.43
N PHE A 183 -17.46 7.89 -6.43
CA PHE A 183 -16.98 7.67 -5.06
C PHE A 183 -17.45 6.35 -4.49
N THR A 184 -18.73 6.01 -4.66
CA THR A 184 -19.29 4.76 -4.14
C THR A 184 -18.55 3.56 -4.69
N VAL A 185 -18.31 3.54 -5.99
CA VAL A 185 -17.59 2.43 -6.63
C VAL A 185 -16.14 2.34 -6.13
N ILE A 186 -15.42 3.47 -6.05
CA ILE A 186 -14.05 3.54 -5.50
C ILE A 186 -14.03 3.08 -4.04
N THR A 187 -14.97 3.55 -3.22
CA THR A 187 -15.11 3.14 -1.82
C THR A 187 -15.36 1.65 -1.68
N LEU A 188 -16.23 1.06 -2.51
CA LEU A 188 -16.46 -0.38 -2.50
C LEU A 188 -15.17 -1.15 -2.85
N GLY A 189 -14.40 -0.68 -3.84
CA GLY A 189 -13.08 -1.23 -4.15
C GLY A 189 -12.12 -1.15 -2.96
N HIS A 190 -12.10 -0.02 -2.27
CA HIS A 190 -11.27 0.20 -1.09
C HIS A 190 -11.66 -0.73 0.08
N ILE A 191 -12.96 -0.85 0.37
CA ILE A 191 -13.48 -1.77 1.39
C ILE A 191 -13.12 -3.22 1.05
N LEU A 192 -13.26 -3.62 -0.21
CA LEU A 192 -12.92 -4.97 -0.65
C LEU A 192 -11.42 -5.25 -0.52
N LEU A 193 -10.55 -4.33 -0.95
CA LEU A 193 -9.10 -4.47 -0.79
C LEU A 193 -8.73 -4.59 0.70
N SER A 194 -9.24 -3.70 1.55
CA SER A 194 -9.00 -3.76 3.00
C SER A 194 -9.52 -5.06 3.61
N GLY A 195 -10.68 -5.55 3.18
CA GLY A 195 -11.22 -6.85 3.59
C GLY A 195 -10.31 -8.02 3.21
N ILE A 196 -9.79 -8.03 1.98
CA ILE A 196 -8.83 -9.05 1.51
C ILE A 196 -7.55 -9.03 2.36
N LEU A 197 -7.00 -7.84 2.63
CA LEU A 197 -5.81 -7.71 3.47
C LEU A 197 -6.09 -8.14 4.91
N ALA A 198 -7.23 -7.76 5.49
CA ALA A 198 -7.65 -8.17 6.82
C ALA A 198 -7.79 -9.70 6.94
N LEU A 199 -8.36 -10.36 5.93
CA LEU A 199 -8.41 -11.82 5.87
C LEU A 199 -7.00 -12.42 5.87
N GLY A 200 -6.05 -11.85 5.12
CA GLY A 200 -4.65 -12.28 5.15
C GLY A 200 -4.04 -12.13 6.55
N VAL A 201 -4.24 -10.98 7.19
CA VAL A 201 -3.78 -10.75 8.58
C VAL A 201 -4.35 -11.79 9.54
N LEU A 202 -5.62 -12.15 9.40
CA LEU A 202 -6.25 -13.20 10.21
C LEU A 202 -5.58 -14.57 9.99
N GLN A 203 -5.22 -14.93 8.76
CA GLN A 203 -4.44 -16.16 8.52
C GLN A 203 -3.06 -16.10 9.16
N GLY A 204 -2.41 -14.94 9.12
CA GLY A 204 -1.15 -14.70 9.81
C GLY A 204 -1.27 -14.86 11.32
N PHE A 205 -2.37 -14.37 11.91
CA PHE A 205 -2.61 -14.50 13.34
C PHE A 205 -2.88 -15.95 13.74
N ARG A 206 -3.64 -16.70 12.91
CA ARG A 206 -3.82 -18.16 13.10
C ARG A 206 -2.48 -18.89 13.12
N TRP A 207 -1.60 -18.57 12.18
CA TRP A 207 -0.24 -19.12 12.14
C TRP A 207 0.52 -18.86 13.44
N TYR A 208 0.47 -17.62 13.92
CA TYR A 208 1.13 -17.24 15.17
C TYR A 208 0.62 -18.03 16.38
N LEU A 209 -0.70 -18.21 16.48
CA LEU A 209 -1.32 -18.95 17.57
C LEU A 209 -0.99 -20.46 17.53
N GLU A 210 -1.03 -21.07 16.34
CA GLU A 210 -0.67 -22.47 16.13
C GLU A 210 0.77 -22.73 16.56
N ASN A 211 1.71 -21.89 16.14
CA ASN A 211 3.12 -22.01 16.51
C ASN A 211 3.37 -21.79 18.00
N ARG A 212 2.62 -20.89 18.65
CA ARG A 212 2.70 -20.71 20.11
C ARG A 212 2.23 -21.94 20.87
N ARG A 213 1.11 -22.54 20.45
CA ARG A 213 0.56 -23.75 21.08
C ARG A 213 1.56 -24.91 21.00
N VAL A 214 2.14 -25.15 19.83
CA VAL A 214 3.17 -26.19 19.65
C VAL A 214 4.34 -25.98 20.61
N LYS A 215 4.86 -24.75 20.72
CA LYS A 215 5.98 -24.43 21.63
C LYS A 215 5.65 -24.65 23.11
N GLN A 216 4.39 -24.42 23.51
CA GLN A 216 3.94 -24.68 24.88
C GLN A 216 3.84 -26.18 25.17
N THR A 217 3.33 -26.98 24.23
CA THR A 217 3.21 -28.44 24.39
C THR A 217 4.58 -29.14 24.43
N THR A 218 5.54 -28.74 23.60
CA THR A 218 6.90 -29.31 23.68
C THR A 218 7.66 -28.82 24.90
N GLY A 219 7.52 -27.55 25.29
CA GLY A 219 8.17 -27.02 26.50
C GLY A 219 7.67 -27.63 27.82
N SER A 220 6.40 -28.08 27.88
CA SER A 220 5.88 -28.79 29.05
C SER A 220 6.43 -30.22 29.18
N ILE A 221 6.72 -30.90 28.07
CA ILE A 221 7.24 -32.27 28.07
C ILE A 221 8.69 -32.29 28.59
N ASP A 222 9.53 -31.33 28.19
CA ASP A 222 10.92 -31.25 28.66
C ASP A 222 11.04 -30.90 30.16
N SER A 223 10.02 -30.27 30.75
CA SER A 223 10.02 -29.90 32.17
C SER A 223 9.57 -31.01 33.13
N SER A 224 8.92 -32.07 32.64
CA SER A 224 8.47 -33.20 33.48
C SER A 224 9.53 -34.31 33.65
N ASP A 225 10.65 -34.24 32.91
CA ASP A 225 11.71 -35.25 32.94
C ASP A 225 12.92 -34.85 33.83
N GLN A 226 12.85 -33.76 34.59
CA GLN A 226 13.88 -33.47 35.60
C GLN A 226 13.61 -34.25 36.90
N PRO A 227 14.51 -35.15 37.32
CA PRO A 227 14.36 -35.84 38.59
C PRO A 227 14.49 -34.86 39.75
N PRO A 228 13.75 -35.05 40.85
CA PRO A 228 13.87 -34.20 42.03
C PRO A 228 15.29 -34.32 42.60
N THR A 229 15.93 -33.17 42.80
CA THR A 229 17.21 -33.02 43.52
C THR A 229 17.02 -33.11 45.02
#